data_AF-A0A7L2JXI5-F1
#
_entry.id   AF-A0A7L2JXI5-F1
#
_cell.length_a   1.000
_cell.length_b   1.000
_cell.length_c   1.000
_cell.angle_alpha   90.00
_cell.angle_beta   90.00
_cell.angle_gamma   90.00
#
_symmetry.space_group_name_H-M   'P 1'
#
loop_
_entity.id
_entity.type
_entity.pdbx_description
1 polymer ?
#
loop_
_entity_poly.entity_id
_entity_poly.type
_entity_poly.pdbx_seq_one_letter_code
_entity_poly.pdbx_strand_id
1 'polypeptide(L)'
;GVWSEPLPTCGEANCPVPQIQNGRIVASRSAYAHKDTVTFECDPGYVIRGHREVQCQPNNTWEPPVPVCQQGKCPKRALTLPC
;
A
#
# COMPACT_ATOMS: atom_id res chain seq x y z
N GLY A 1 23.25 13.53 -8.89
CA GLY A 1 22.00 13.54 -9.67
C GLY A 1 20.96 12.78 -8.90
N VAL A 2 19.85 13.43 -8.54
CA VAL A 2 18.73 12.76 -7.88
C VAL A 2 17.86 12.14 -8.97
N TRP A 3 17.93 10.82 -9.10
CA TRP A 3 17.02 10.07 -9.96
C TRP A 3 15.69 9.94 -9.19
N SER A 4 14.82 10.94 -9.29
CA SER A 4 13.44 10.81 -8.85
C SER A 4 12.69 10.14 -9.98
N GLU A 5 12.53 8.82 -9.92
CA GLU A 5 11.79 7.99 -10.88
C GLU A 5 10.41 8.62 -11.19
N PRO A 6 10.20 9.19 -12.39
CA PRO A 6 8.87 9.45 -12.88
C PRO A 6 8.38 8.13 -13.44
N LEU A 7 7.40 7.55 -12.75
CA LEU A 7 6.74 6.31 -13.12
C LEU A 7 6.35 6.31 -14.60
N PRO A 8 6.62 5.24 -15.37
CA PRO A 8 6.30 5.20 -16.78
C PRO A 8 4.78 5.20 -16.99
N THR A 9 4.20 6.36 -17.29
CA THR A 9 2.86 6.48 -17.86
C THR A 9 2.93 6.24 -19.36
N CYS A 10 2.77 4.99 -19.78
CA CYS A 10 2.40 4.71 -21.17
C CYS A 10 1.61 3.40 -21.23
N GLY A 11 0.32 3.51 -21.55
CA GLY A 11 -0.59 2.38 -21.73
C GLY A 11 -1.73 2.41 -20.71
N GLU A 12 -2.91 2.78 -21.19
CA GLU A 12 -4.24 2.53 -20.60
C GLU A 12 -4.22 1.98 -19.16
N ALA A 13 -4.32 2.88 -18.18
CA ALA A 13 -4.43 2.47 -16.78
C ALA A 13 -5.72 1.64 -16.65
N ASN A 14 -5.55 0.35 -16.37
CA ASN A 14 -6.67 -0.58 -16.31
C ASN A 14 -7.30 -0.55 -14.91
N CYS A 15 -6.48 -0.55 -13.86
CA CYS A 15 -6.97 -0.37 -12.49
C CYS A 15 -6.80 1.07 -12.00
N PRO A 16 -7.79 1.63 -11.29
CA PRO A 16 -7.67 2.93 -10.65
C PRO A 16 -6.60 2.89 -9.55
N VAL A 17 -5.93 4.02 -9.28
CA VAL A 17 -4.96 4.10 -8.19
C VAL A 17 -5.66 3.83 -6.85
N PRO A 18 -5.29 2.77 -6.10
CA PRO A 18 -5.96 2.47 -4.84
C PRO A 18 -5.63 3.53 -3.81
N GLN A 19 -6.52 3.75 -2.85
CA GLN A 19 -6.33 4.70 -1.76
C GLN A 19 -6.41 3.94 -0.44
N ILE A 20 -5.43 4.16 0.44
CA ILE A 20 -5.37 3.53 1.76
C ILE A 20 -5.40 4.62 2.84
N GLN A 21 -6.15 4.37 3.91
CA GLN A 21 -6.26 5.29 5.05
C GLN A 21 -5.28 4.87 6.15
N ASN A 22 -4.53 5.83 6.73
CA ASN A 22 -3.49 5.59 7.75
C ASN A 22 -2.37 4.64 7.26
N GLY A 23 -2.04 4.77 5.98
CA GLY A 23 -0.97 4.05 5.34
C GLY A 23 -0.56 4.72 4.04
N ARG A 24 0.41 4.09 3.38
CA ARG A 24 1.02 4.51 2.13
C ARG A 24 1.17 3.29 1.19
N ILE A 25 1.16 3.54 -0.10
CA ILE A 25 1.61 2.56 -1.09
C ILE A 25 3.14 2.67 -1.24
N VAL A 26 3.85 1.56 -1.03
CA VAL A 26 5.32 1.50 -1.11
C VAL A 26 5.80 1.81 -2.52
N ALA A 27 5.12 1.26 -3.52
CA ALA A 27 5.41 1.45 -4.94
C ALA A 27 4.24 2.14 -5.66
N SER A 28 3.83 3.33 -5.19
CA SER A 28 2.71 4.05 -5.80
C SER A 28 3.01 4.41 -7.24
N ARG A 29 2.19 3.95 -8.17
CA ARG A 29 2.27 4.30 -9.59
C ARG A 29 1.11 5.21 -10.00
N SER A 30 1.31 6.02 -11.04
CA SER A 30 0.26 6.84 -11.65
C SER A 30 -0.74 5.99 -12.45
N ALA A 31 -0.33 4.80 -12.88
CA ALA A 31 -1.11 3.85 -13.66
C ALA A 31 -0.71 2.41 -13.31
N TYR A 32 -1.66 1.48 -13.31
CA TYR A 32 -1.45 0.05 -13.08
C TYR A 32 -2.11 -0.76 -14.20
N ALA A 33 -1.42 -1.78 -14.71
CA ALA A 33 -1.93 -2.70 -15.71
C ALA A 33 -2.49 -3.97 -15.05
N HIS A 34 -3.20 -4.79 -15.82
CA HIS A 34 -3.66 -6.09 -15.32
C HIS A 34 -2.47 -6.95 -14.88
N LYS A 35 -2.63 -7.66 -13.77
CA LYS A 35 -1.60 -8.41 -13.04
C LYS A 35 -0.54 -7.59 -12.31
N ASP A 36 -0.54 -6.25 -12.39
CA ASP A 36 0.30 -5.43 -11.51
C ASP A 36 -0.06 -5.66 -10.05
N THR A 37 0.95 -5.72 -9.21
CA THR A 37 0.83 -5.91 -7.77
C THR A 37 1.21 -4.63 -7.05
N VAL A 38 0.42 -4.29 -6.03
CA VAL A 38 0.57 -3.07 -5.26
C VAL A 38 0.72 -3.42 -3.79
N THR A 39 1.85 -3.02 -3.23
CA THR A 39 2.16 -3.22 -1.81
C THR A 39 1.80 -1.99 -1.01
N PHE A 40 1.01 -2.20 0.04
CA PHE A 40 0.62 -1.22 1.03
C PHE A 40 1.45 -1.40 2.30
N GLU A 41 1.74 -0.27 2.93
CA GLU A 41 2.44 -0.15 4.19
C GLU A 41 1.66 0.78 5.10
N CYS A 42 1.49 0.41 6.36
CA CYS A 42 0.76 1.25 7.31
C CYS A 42 1.70 2.20 8.03
N ASP A 43 1.17 3.34 8.46
CA ASP A 43 1.91 4.28 9.29
C ASP A 43 2.43 3.61 10.58
N PRO A 44 3.54 4.09 11.15
CA PRO A 44 4.10 3.53 12.37
C PRO A 44 3.07 3.55 13.52
N GLY A 45 2.81 2.37 14.09
CA GLY A 45 1.77 2.16 15.12
C GLY A 45 0.42 1.66 14.57
N TYR A 46 0.30 1.53 13.25
CA TYR A 46 -0.81 0.87 12.58
C TYR A 46 -0.37 -0.48 12.02
N VAL A 47 -1.28 -1.45 12.08
CA VAL A 47 -1.10 -2.80 11.56
C VAL A 47 -2.05 -3.00 10.38
N ILE A 48 -1.52 -3.60 9.32
CA ILE A 48 -2.30 -3.89 8.13
C ILE A 48 -3.27 -5.04 8.42
N ARG A 49 -4.55 -4.82 8.15
CA ARG A 49 -5.59 -5.83 8.35
C ARG A 49 -6.12 -6.28 7.00
N GLY A 50 -5.78 -7.52 6.65
CA GLY A 50 -6.04 -8.09 5.32
C GLY A 50 -4.72 -8.35 4.59
N HIS A 51 -4.72 -8.14 3.28
CA HIS A 51 -3.55 -8.42 2.45
C HIS A 51 -2.77 -7.14 2.19
N ARG A 52 -1.50 -7.12 2.61
CA ARG A 52 -0.60 -6.00 2.33
C ARG A 52 -0.33 -5.81 0.84
N GLU A 53 -0.58 -6.83 0.04
CA GLU A 53 -0.35 -6.83 -1.39
C GLU A 53 -1.65 -7.17 -2.09
N VAL A 54 -2.00 -6.36 -3.09
CA VAL A 54 -3.18 -6.56 -3.92
C VAL A 54 -2.76 -6.62 -5.37
N GLN A 55 -3.50 -7.37 -6.18
CA GLN A 55 -3.26 -7.49 -7.60
C GLN A 55 -4.38 -6.83 -8.40
N CYS A 56 -4.02 -6.12 -9.46
CA CYS A 56 -4.98 -5.61 -10.42
C CYS A 56 -5.52 -6.78 -11.25
N GLN A 57 -6.79 -7.09 -11.07
CA GLN A 57 -7.46 -8.11 -11.87
C GLN A 57 -7.82 -7.56 -13.26
N PRO A 58 -8.00 -8.43 -14.26
CA PRO A 58 -8.46 -8.04 -15.60
C PRO A 58 -9.85 -7.39 -15.60
N ASN A 59 -10.59 -7.50 -14.51
CA ASN A 59 -11.87 -6.83 -14.29
C ASN A 59 -11.73 -5.38 -13.80
N ASN A 60 -10.52 -4.80 -13.85
CA ASN A 60 -10.23 -3.44 -13.37
C ASN A 60 -10.49 -3.24 -11.87
N THR A 61 -10.39 -4.33 -11.11
CA THR A 61 -10.62 -4.39 -9.66
C THR A 61 -9.37 -4.86 -8.93
N TRP A 62 -9.16 -4.33 -7.74
CA TRP A 62 -8.09 -4.78 -6.85
C TRP A 62 -8.53 -6.01 -6.08
N GLU A 63 -7.80 -7.12 -6.25
CA GLU A 63 -8.04 -8.34 -5.51
C GLU A 63 -6.72 -8.92 -4.99
N PRO A 64 -6.64 -9.31 -3.70
CA PRO A 64 -7.64 -9.10 -2.64
C PRO A 64 -8.00 -7.62 -2.40
N PRO A 65 -9.13 -7.31 -1.73
CA PRO A 65 -9.55 -5.92 -1.49
C PRO A 65 -8.49 -5.13 -0.71
N VAL A 66 -8.46 -3.81 -0.95
CA VAL A 66 -7.50 -2.88 -0.33
C VAL A 66 -7.50 -3.07 1.19
N PRO A 67 -6.33 -3.32 1.81
CA PRO A 67 -6.26 -3.56 3.24
C PRO A 67 -6.56 -2.29 4.03
N VAL A 68 -6.98 -2.48 5.28
CA VAL A 68 -7.22 -1.36 6.20
C VAL A 68 -6.11 -1.32 7.23
N CYS A 69 -5.47 -0.16 7.38
CA CYS A 69 -4.54 0.07 8.47
C CYS A 69 -5.33 0.34 9.75
N GLN A 70 -5.39 -0.66 10.62
CA GLN A 70 -5.99 -0.52 11.94
C GLN A 70 -4.90 -0.19 12.94
N GLN A 71 -5.22 0.64 13.93
CA GLN A 71 -4.24 0.96 14.96
C GLN A 71 -3.85 -0.34 15.67
N GLY A 72 -2.57 -0.69 15.61
CA GLY A 72 -2.08 -1.87 16.28
C GLY A 72 -2.31 -1.67 17.76
N LYS A 73 -3.05 -2.58 18.40
CA LYS A 73 -3.03 -2.69 19.86
C LYS A 73 -1.67 -3.25 20.29
N CYS A 74 -0.61 -2.49 20.06
CA CYS A 74 0.60 -2.64 20.84
C CYS A 74 0.52 -1.56 21.92
N PRO A 75 0.65 -1.91 23.22
CA PRO A 75 0.62 -0.91 24.27
C PRO A 75 1.70 0.12 23.95
N LYS A 76 1.35 1.41 24.05
CA LYS A 76 2.31 2.52 24.03
C LYS A 76 3.23 2.49 25.27
N ARG A 77 3.76 1.33 25.60
CA ARG A 77 4.59 1.03 26.76
C ARG A 77 5.51 -0.16 26.42
N ALA A 78 6.44 0.03 25.51
CA ALA A 78 7.81 -0.12 25.96
C ALA A 78 8.08 1.18 26.74
N LEU A 79 7.60 1.34 27.98
CA LEU A 79 8.26 0.78 29.16
C LEU A 79 9.72 0.51 28.80
N THR A 80 10.51 1.58 28.94
CA THR A 80 11.83 1.52 29.55
C THR A 80 12.44 0.12 29.48
N LEU A 81 13.34 -0.06 28.52
CA LEU A 81 14.55 -0.86 28.74
C LEU A 81 15.00 -0.67 30.21
N PRO A 82 15.47 -1.73 30.90
CA PRO A 82 15.88 -1.60 32.28
C PRO A 82 16.89 -0.46 32.44
N CYS A 83 16.57 0.49 33.32
CA CYS A 83 17.60 1.23 34.06
C CYS A 83 18.39 0.26 34.93
#